data_AF-A0A6J4J3C9-F1
#
_entry.id   AF-A0A6J4J3C9-F1
#
_cell.length_a   1.000
_cell.length_b   1.000
_cell.length_c   1.000
_cell.angle_alpha   90.00
_cell.angle_beta   90.00
_cell.angle_gamma   90.00
#
_symmetry.space_group_name_H-M   'P 1'
#
loop_
_entity.id
_entity.type
_entity.pdbx_description
1 polymer ?
#
loop_
_entity_poly.entity_id
_entity_poly.type
_entity_poly.pdbx_seq_one_letter_code
_entity_poly.pdbx_strand_id
1 'polypeptide(L)'
;MTREVVATRRRRLLRRGMEHTGRKERQDGGVTGLSKDGDDVVVRLGWLEKVGAFHGDVRFPRSAVRDVRVVERPVSEVSGVRMPGTGLPGVIALGTWRRRGGKDFVAIYRGRPGVVIDLDRAAAGFDRLIVSVDDPDETLLLTT
;
A
#
# COMPACT_ATOMS: atom_id res chain seq x y z
N MET A 1 -44.80 33.07 -0.46
CA MET A 1 -43.90 31.89 -0.41
C MET A 1 -44.55 30.78 -1.24
N THR A 2 -44.83 30.98 -2.52
CA THR A 2 -43.95 31.06 -3.70
C THR A 2 -43.62 29.67 -4.25
N ARG A 3 -44.38 29.30 -5.31
CA ARG A 3 -43.97 28.56 -6.53
C ARG A 3 -43.49 27.11 -6.33
N GLU A 4 -43.78 26.12 -7.15
CA GLU A 4 -44.37 26.03 -8.48
C GLU A 4 -44.69 24.52 -8.64
N VAL A 5 -45.91 24.14 -9.00
CA VAL A 5 -46.26 23.82 -10.40
C VAL A 5 -45.49 22.55 -10.84
N VAL A 6 -46.16 21.39 -10.79
CA VAL A 6 -46.71 20.78 -12.02
C VAL A 6 -45.61 20.57 -13.05
N ALA A 7 -45.07 19.37 -13.13
CA ALA A 7 -44.59 18.86 -14.41
C ALA A 7 -44.18 17.38 -14.27
N THR A 8 -45.00 16.44 -14.74
CA THR A 8 -45.03 16.08 -16.16
C THR A 8 -44.06 14.93 -16.47
N ARG A 9 -44.68 13.77 -16.73
CA ARG A 9 -44.30 12.85 -17.80
C ARG A 9 -42.96 12.10 -17.69
N ARG A 10 -43.13 10.79 -17.47
CA ARG A 10 -42.87 9.75 -18.50
C ARG A 10 -42.38 10.33 -19.86
N ARG A 11 -41.20 9.88 -20.30
CA ARG A 11 -40.65 9.89 -21.69
C ARG A 11 -39.61 10.96 -21.98
N ARG A 12 -38.35 10.52 -22.01
CA ARG A 12 -37.45 10.49 -23.18
C ARG A 12 -36.08 10.08 -22.63
N LEU A 13 -35.72 8.79 -22.61
CA LEU A 13 -35.15 8.10 -23.77
C LEU A 13 -34.51 9.06 -24.78
N LEU A 14 -33.24 8.77 -25.09
CA LEU A 14 -32.40 9.27 -26.19
C LEU A 14 -31.34 10.31 -25.79
N ARG A 15 -30.29 9.84 -25.10
CA ARG A 15 -28.90 9.73 -25.60
C ARG A 15 -28.23 8.64 -24.74
N ARG A 16 -27.96 7.39 -25.13
CA ARG A 16 -27.35 6.89 -26.38
C ARG A 16 -26.43 7.94 -27.01
N GLY A 17 -25.31 8.13 -26.33
CA GLY A 17 -24.00 8.40 -26.90
C GLY A 17 -23.04 7.75 -25.90
N MET A 18 -22.40 6.65 -26.27
CA MET A 18 -20.99 6.68 -26.64
C MET A 18 -20.15 6.99 -25.40
N GLU A 19 -19.59 5.94 -24.80
CA GLU A 19 -18.15 5.68 -25.00
C GLU A 19 -17.32 6.82 -24.41
N HIS A 20 -16.77 6.59 -23.23
CA HIS A 20 -15.35 6.31 -23.13
C HIS A 20 -14.96 6.04 -21.68
N THR A 21 -14.31 4.90 -21.52
CA THR A 21 -13.23 4.68 -20.56
C THR A 21 -13.63 4.54 -19.10
N GLY A 22 -13.49 3.31 -18.62
CA GLY A 22 -13.39 3.01 -17.21
C GLY A 22 -12.32 3.89 -16.57
N ARG A 23 -12.74 4.68 -15.58
CA ARG A 23 -11.82 5.33 -14.65
C ARG A 23 -12.58 5.65 -13.37
N LYS A 24 -12.49 4.73 -12.43
CA LYS A 24 -12.44 5.11 -11.03
C LYS A 24 -11.32 4.34 -10.33
N GLU A 25 -10.17 4.26 -11.01
CA GLU A 25 -8.89 4.41 -10.32
C GLU A 25 -8.91 5.79 -9.65
N ARG A 26 -9.40 5.86 -8.42
CA ARG A 26 -8.84 6.80 -7.47
C ARG A 26 -7.58 6.13 -6.92
N GLN A 27 -6.55 6.08 -7.76
CA GLN A 27 -5.18 5.75 -7.36
C GLN A 27 -4.52 7.07 -6.96
N ASP A 28 -4.74 7.48 -5.72
CA ASP A 28 -3.97 8.56 -5.09
C ASP A 28 -3.77 8.19 -3.62
N GLY A 29 -2.69 7.43 -3.36
CA GLY A 29 -2.08 7.39 -2.04
C GLY A 29 -1.68 6.00 -1.51
N GLY A 30 -0.37 5.74 -1.40
CA GLY A 30 0.16 4.80 -0.41
C GLY A 30 0.00 3.31 -0.71
N VAL A 31 0.85 2.49 -0.08
CA VAL A 31 0.68 1.03 -0.02
C VAL A 31 -0.77 0.72 0.38
N THR A 32 -1.48 -0.02 -0.47
CA THR A 32 -2.95 -0.12 -0.47
C THR A 32 -3.50 -1.06 0.61
N GLY A 33 -2.90 -1.04 1.80
CA GLY A 33 -3.39 -1.73 2.99
C GLY A 33 -2.67 -3.04 3.30
N LEU A 34 -2.41 -3.22 4.59
CA LEU A 34 -2.12 -4.51 5.19
C LEU A 34 -3.45 -5.25 5.36
N SER A 35 -3.46 -6.55 5.11
CA SER A 35 -4.67 -7.36 5.25
C SER A 35 -4.34 -8.75 5.75
N LYS A 36 -5.27 -9.35 6.50
CA LYS A 36 -5.24 -10.77 6.87
C LYS A 36 -5.87 -11.60 5.75
N ASP A 37 -5.21 -12.67 5.33
CA ASP A 37 -5.73 -13.70 4.44
C ASP A 37 -5.51 -15.07 5.07
N GLY A 38 -6.50 -15.55 5.83
CA GLY A 38 -6.31 -16.68 6.74
C GLY A 38 -5.29 -16.36 7.83
N ASP A 39 -4.28 -17.22 7.97
CA ASP A 39 -3.14 -17.04 8.89
C ASP A 39 -2.02 -16.16 8.33
N ASP A 40 -2.13 -15.71 7.07
CA ASP A 40 -1.14 -14.86 6.44
C ASP A 40 -1.47 -13.38 6.56
N VAL A 41 -0.42 -12.58 6.64
CA VAL A 41 -0.48 -11.12 6.46
C VAL A 41 -0.03 -10.81 5.04
N VAL A 42 -0.80 -9.97 4.35
CA VAL A 42 -0.57 -9.56 2.97
C VAL A 42 -0.44 -8.03 2.90
N VAL A 43 0.71 -7.58 2.43
CA VAL A 43 0.95 -6.18 2.04
C VAL A 43 0.53 -6.04 0.59
N ARG A 44 -0.57 -5.31 0.35
CA ARG A 44 -1.06 -5.09 -1.01
C ARG A 44 -0.37 -3.90 -1.65
N LEU A 45 0.22 -4.14 -2.81
CA LEU A 45 0.83 -3.12 -3.65
C LEU A 45 -0.12 -2.77 -4.80
N GLY A 46 -0.33 -1.48 -5.02
CA GLY A 46 -0.97 -1.01 -6.25
C GLY A 46 -0.10 -1.29 -7.47
N TRP A 47 -0.68 -1.08 -8.65
CA TRP A 47 -0.03 -1.46 -9.91
C TRP A 47 1.29 -0.70 -10.15
N LEU A 48 1.32 0.59 -9.87
CA LEU A 48 2.53 1.41 -9.97
C LEU A 48 3.59 1.01 -8.94
N GLU A 49 3.19 0.62 -7.73
CA GLU A 49 4.11 0.11 -6.72
C GLU A 49 4.72 -1.22 -7.13
N LYS A 50 3.93 -2.12 -7.72
CA LYS A 50 4.44 -3.42 -8.20
C LYS A 50 5.55 -3.24 -9.23
N VAL A 51 5.33 -2.32 -10.18
CA VAL A 51 6.34 -1.95 -11.18
C VAL A 51 7.55 -1.27 -10.52
N GLY A 52 7.32 -0.33 -9.59
CA GLY A 52 8.36 0.45 -8.93
C GLY A 52 9.20 -0.31 -7.90
N ALA A 53 8.62 -1.33 -7.26
CA ALA A 53 9.28 -2.22 -6.31
C ALA A 53 9.98 -3.40 -7.01
N PHE A 54 9.62 -3.65 -8.29
CA PHE A 54 9.93 -4.89 -9.00
C PHE A 54 9.52 -6.12 -8.17
N HIS A 55 8.35 -6.02 -7.54
CA HIS A 55 7.85 -7.01 -6.59
C HIS A 55 6.32 -7.06 -6.63
N GLY A 56 5.76 -8.24 -6.41
CA GLY A 56 4.31 -8.42 -6.22
C GLY A 56 3.87 -8.03 -4.81
N ASP A 57 2.64 -8.43 -4.45
CA ASP A 57 2.18 -8.33 -3.06
C ASP A 57 3.11 -9.16 -2.15
N VAL A 58 3.41 -8.65 -0.95
CA VAL A 58 4.26 -9.36 0.00
C VAL A 58 3.37 -10.13 0.96
N ARG A 59 3.51 -11.46 0.97
CA ARG A 59 2.75 -12.36 1.84
C ARG A 59 3.71 -13.08 2.79
N PHE A 60 3.35 -13.14 4.06
CA PHE A 60 4.10 -13.86 5.09
C PHE A 60 3.15 -14.39 6.17
N PRO A 61 3.48 -15.52 6.81
CA PRO A 61 2.64 -16.05 7.88
C PRO A 61 2.72 -15.12 9.08
N ARG A 62 1.59 -14.96 9.77
CA ARG A 62 1.51 -14.18 11.00
C ARG A 62 2.52 -14.62 12.06
N SER A 63 2.82 -15.92 12.12
CA SER A 63 3.83 -16.50 13.02
C SER A 63 5.27 -16.02 12.73
N ALA A 64 5.52 -15.43 11.56
CA ALA A 64 6.80 -14.80 11.26
C ALA A 64 6.95 -13.42 11.90
N VAL A 65 5.86 -12.79 12.37
CA VAL A 65 5.90 -11.46 12.99
C VAL A 65 6.55 -11.54 14.37
N ARG A 66 7.64 -10.78 14.56
CA ARG A 66 8.39 -10.70 15.81
C ARG A 66 8.04 -9.44 16.60
N ASP A 67 7.93 -8.31 15.91
CA ASP A 67 7.56 -7.03 16.50
C ASP A 67 6.87 -6.14 15.46
N VAL A 68 6.03 -5.21 15.93
CA VAL A 68 5.36 -4.21 15.09
C VAL A 68 5.35 -2.88 15.81
N ARG A 69 5.84 -1.85 15.12
CA ARG A 69 5.82 -0.47 15.64
C ARG A 69 5.40 0.53 14.60
N VAL A 70 4.59 1.49 15.06
CA VAL A 70 4.20 2.66 14.27
C VAL A 70 5.34 3.68 14.27
N VAL A 71 5.59 4.27 13.10
CA VAL A 71 6.63 5.28 12.90
C VAL A 71 6.06 6.46 12.12
N GLU A 72 6.24 7.68 12.65
CA GLU A 72 5.77 8.90 11.98
C GLU A 72 6.54 9.19 10.69
N ARG A 73 7.83 8.82 10.65
CA ARG A 73 8.75 9.07 9.55
C ARG A 73 9.42 7.77 9.12
N PRO A 74 8.74 6.89 8.37
CA PRO A 74 9.30 5.58 8.01
C PRO A 74 10.59 5.66 7.17
N VAL A 75 10.86 6.80 6.53
CA VAL A 75 12.12 7.03 5.80
C VAL A 75 13.37 6.98 6.70
N SER A 76 13.27 7.34 7.98
CA SER A 76 14.43 7.26 8.89
C SER A 76 14.78 5.83 9.30
N GLU A 77 13.88 4.88 9.06
CA GLU A 77 14.06 3.45 9.38
C GLU A 77 14.78 2.67 8.27
N VAL A 78 14.79 3.27 7.07
CA VAL A 78 15.40 2.68 5.89
C VAL A 78 16.91 2.73 6.03
N SER A 79 17.55 1.57 5.89
CA SER A 79 19.00 1.44 5.98
C SER A 79 19.54 0.53 4.89
N GLY A 80 20.81 0.70 4.55
CA GLY A 80 21.50 -0.11 3.57
C GLY A 80 21.40 0.41 2.14
N VAL A 81 21.78 -0.44 1.19
CA VAL A 81 21.82 -0.11 -0.23
C VAL A 81 20.61 -0.74 -0.90
N ARG A 82 19.86 0.08 -1.64
CA ARG A 82 18.77 -0.40 -2.48
C ARG A 82 19.34 -1.34 -3.54
N MET A 83 18.73 -2.52 -3.70
CA MET A 83 19.10 -3.39 -4.81
C MET A 83 18.79 -2.68 -6.13
N PRO A 84 19.65 -2.80 -7.16
CA PRO A 84 19.41 -2.15 -8.44
C PRO A 84 18.06 -2.58 -9.02
N GLY A 85 17.29 -1.63 -9.54
CA GLY A 85 15.94 -1.86 -10.04
C GLY A 85 15.27 -0.57 -10.54
N THR A 86 14.07 -0.70 -11.10
CA THR A 86 13.26 0.38 -11.67
C THR A 86 12.43 1.08 -10.60
N GLY A 87 12.98 2.09 -9.91
CA GLY A 87 12.10 3.02 -9.19
C GLY A 87 12.67 4.42 -9.14
N LEU A 88 11.80 5.42 -9.21
CA LEU A 88 12.17 6.83 -9.22
C LEU A 88 12.89 7.21 -7.91
N PRO A 89 14.19 7.56 -7.96
CA PRO A 89 14.90 8.07 -6.79
C PRO A 89 14.26 9.37 -6.29
N GLY A 90 14.04 9.50 -4.98
CA GLY A 90 13.73 10.78 -4.32
C GLY A 90 12.26 11.10 -4.02
N VAL A 91 11.30 10.29 -4.48
CA VAL A 91 9.85 10.49 -4.19
C VAL A 91 9.25 9.31 -3.42
N ILE A 92 9.68 8.09 -3.74
CA ILE A 92 9.17 6.84 -3.17
C ILE A 92 10.36 5.92 -2.96
N ALA A 93 10.46 5.24 -1.82
CA ALA A 93 11.42 4.15 -1.63
C ALA A 93 10.65 2.83 -1.68
N LEU A 94 10.81 2.12 -2.80
CA LEU A 94 10.14 0.86 -3.11
C LEU A 94 11.14 -0.27 -3.37
N GLY A 95 10.82 -1.46 -2.87
CA GLY A 95 11.49 -2.70 -3.19
C GLY A 95 12.45 -3.19 -2.12
N THR A 96 13.41 -4.02 -2.53
CA THR A 96 14.32 -4.70 -1.61
C THR A 96 15.56 -3.86 -1.29
N TRP A 97 15.82 -3.69 0.00
CA TRP A 97 17.00 -3.03 0.53
C TRP A 97 17.90 -4.05 1.23
N ARG A 98 19.20 -3.98 0.96
CA ARG A 98 20.19 -4.85 1.62
C ARG A 98 21.03 -4.04 2.57
N ARG A 99 21.02 -4.45 3.83
CA ARG A 99 21.91 -3.99 4.89
C ARG A 99 22.94 -5.08 5.18
N ARG A 100 24.01 -4.75 5.88
CA ARG A 100 25.02 -5.75 6.27
C ARG A 100 24.35 -6.85 7.10
N GLY A 101 24.24 -8.05 6.53
CA GLY A 101 23.59 -9.20 7.17
C GLY A 101 22.05 -9.23 7.10
N GLY A 102 21.38 -8.22 6.53
CA GLY A 102 19.92 -8.13 6.54
C GLY A 102 19.30 -7.70 5.21
N LYS A 103 18.01 -7.95 5.07
CA LYS A 103 17.22 -7.72 3.86
C LYS A 103 15.85 -7.17 4.27
N ASP A 104 15.60 -5.92 3.92
CA ASP A 104 14.36 -5.22 4.24
C ASP A 104 13.51 -5.10 2.95
N PHE A 105 12.21 -5.24 3.08
CA PHE A 105 11.27 -4.75 2.08
C PHE A 105 10.81 -3.36 2.49
N VAL A 106 10.94 -2.40 1.58
CA VAL A 106 10.58 -1.01 1.83
C VAL A 106 9.53 -0.60 0.81
N ALA A 107 8.40 -0.09 1.29
CA ALA A 107 7.40 0.54 0.45
C ALA A 107 6.85 1.78 1.16
N ILE A 108 7.60 2.88 1.06
CA ILE A 108 7.29 4.12 1.79
C ILE A 108 7.01 5.27 0.84
N TYR A 109 6.07 6.10 1.27
CA TYR A 109 5.65 7.32 0.60
C TYR A 109 6.03 8.52 1.46
N ARG A 110 6.55 9.57 0.82
CA ARG A 110 6.97 10.79 1.53
C ARG A 110 5.78 11.44 2.24
N GLY A 111 5.99 11.84 3.49
CA GLY A 111 4.99 12.58 4.28
C GLY A 111 3.87 11.72 4.85
N ARG A 112 3.99 10.39 4.80
CA ARG A 112 3.02 9.46 5.40
C ARG A 112 3.63 8.73 6.59
N PRO A 113 2.85 8.49 7.67
CA PRO A 113 3.25 7.55 8.70
C PRO A 113 3.39 6.15 8.10
N GLY A 114 4.03 5.27 8.86
CA GLY A 114 4.23 3.89 8.45
C GLY A 114 4.31 2.96 9.65
N VAL A 115 4.50 1.69 9.33
CA VAL A 115 4.84 0.67 10.31
C VAL A 115 6.15 0.01 9.93
N VAL A 116 6.89 -0.38 10.96
CA VAL A 116 8.00 -1.32 10.84
C VAL A 116 7.54 -2.63 11.44
N ILE A 117 7.63 -3.69 10.65
CA ILE A 117 7.32 -5.05 11.05
C ILE A 117 8.63 -5.82 11.03
N ASP A 118 9.10 -6.24 12.20
CA ASP A 118 10.26 -7.13 12.33
C ASP A 118 9.80 -8.58 12.13
N LEU A 119 10.56 -9.32 11.32
CA LEU A 119 10.15 -10.62 10.81
C LEU A 119 11.20 -11.70 11.04
N ASP A 120 10.72 -12.94 11.09
CA ASP A 120 11.55 -14.10 10.83
C ASP A 120 11.83 -14.23 9.33
N ARG A 121 13.08 -13.94 8.96
CA ARG A 121 13.55 -14.03 7.58
C ARG A 121 13.42 -15.43 6.98
N ALA A 122 13.53 -16.49 7.77
CA ALA A 122 13.40 -17.86 7.24
C ALA A 122 11.96 -18.12 6.76
N ALA A 123 10.97 -17.54 7.44
CA ALA A 123 9.56 -17.70 7.10
C ALA A 123 9.05 -16.64 6.11
N ALA A 124 9.50 -15.38 6.23
CA ALA A 124 8.99 -14.26 5.45
C ALA A 124 9.90 -13.81 4.30
N GLY A 125 11.15 -14.28 4.24
CA GLY A 125 12.12 -13.88 3.21
C GLY A 125 12.69 -12.47 3.37
N PHE A 126 12.28 -11.73 4.40
CA PHE A 126 12.74 -10.41 4.78
C PHE A 126 12.95 -10.35 6.30
N ASP A 127 13.92 -9.56 6.75
CA ASP A 127 14.14 -9.28 8.17
C ASP A 127 13.17 -8.20 8.66
N ARG A 128 12.86 -7.21 7.81
CA ARG A 128 11.94 -6.12 8.12
C ARG A 128 11.07 -5.73 6.94
N LEU A 129 9.88 -5.27 7.26
CA LEU A 129 8.94 -4.64 6.35
C LEU A 129 8.71 -3.20 6.83
N ILE A 130 9.10 -2.22 6.01
CA ILE A 130 8.94 -0.79 6.32
C ILE A 130 7.95 -0.24 5.29
N VAL A 131 6.71 -0.03 5.71
CA VAL A 131 5.62 0.32 4.79
C VAL A 131 4.88 1.55 5.29
N SER A 132 4.56 2.47 4.38
CA SER A 132 3.62 3.54 4.70
C SER A 132 2.20 2.99 4.80
N VAL A 133 1.40 3.53 5.71
CA VAL A 133 0.00 3.15 5.90
C VAL A 133 -0.85 4.41 5.99
N ASP A 134 -2.12 4.33 5.59
CA ASP A 134 -3.07 5.44 5.75
C ASP A 134 -3.54 5.58 7.20
N ASP A 135 -3.77 4.45 7.89
CA ASP A 135 -4.11 4.39 9.32
C ASP A 135 -3.18 3.39 10.05
N PRO A 136 -2.27 3.87 10.91
CA PRO A 136 -1.33 3.00 11.61
C PRO A 136 -1.95 2.22 12.78
N ASP A 137 -3.03 2.70 13.38
CA ASP A 137 -3.66 2.07 14.54
C ASP A 137 -4.49 0.84 14.11
N GLU A 138 -5.15 0.91 12.95
CA GLU A 138 -5.84 -0.25 12.35
C GLU A 138 -4.88 -1.40 12.01
N THR A 139 -3.61 -1.09 11.75
CA THR A 139 -2.60 -2.08 11.38
C THR A 139 -2.23 -3.01 12.54
N LEU A 140 -2.17 -2.50 13.77
CA LEU A 140 -1.80 -3.29 14.95
C LEU A 140 -2.82 -4.41 15.23
N LEU A 141 -4.08 -4.22 14.85
CA LEU A 141 -5.14 -5.21 14.97
C LEU A 141 -5.00 -6.38 13.97
N LEU A 142 -4.21 -6.20 12.91
CA LEU A 142 -3.91 -7.23 11.92
C LEU A 142 -2.71 -8.10 12.33
N THR A 143 -2.00 -7.73 13.38
CA THR A 143 -0.87 -8.49 13.94
C THR A 143 -1.10 -8.93 15.39
N THR A 144 -2.27 -8.61 15.98
CA THR A 144 -2.86 -9.27 17.18
C THR A 144 -3.75 -10.44 16.82
#